data_AF-A0A1F8MFM6-F1
#
_entry.id   AF-A0A1F8MFM6-F1
#
_cell.length_a   1.000
_cell.length_b   1.000
_cell.length_c   1.000
_cell.angle_alpha   90.00
_cell.angle_beta   90.00
_cell.angle_gamma   90.00
#
_symmetry.space_group_name_H-M   'P 1'
#
loop_
_entity.id
_entity.type
_entity.pdbx_description
1 polymer ?
#
loop_
_entity_poly.entity_id
_entity_poly.type
_entity_poly.pdbx_seq_one_letter_code
_entity_poly.pdbx_strand_id
1 'polypeptide(L)'
;MPLQNPGALTRAVDDSLRMVKNFLPATIVTDRWTLLYARENAPIELYDIKSDPFQAKNIASDNNAVVKDLHKRYYEFLKKTGTKESLLKPRASL
;
A
#
# COMPACT_ATOMS: atom_id res chain seq x y z
N MET A 1 -9.86 -0.71 9.67
CA MET A 1 -8.39 -0.93 9.57
C MET A 1 -7.99 -0.86 8.09
N PRO A 2 -6.79 -0.35 7.75
CA PRO A 2 -6.43 0.11 6.41
C PRO A 2 -6.44 -0.98 5.32
N LEU A 3 -6.47 -2.27 5.71
CA LEU A 3 -6.52 -3.39 4.76
C LEU A 3 -7.93 -3.77 4.29
N GLN A 4 -8.99 -3.16 4.84
CA GLN A 4 -10.37 -3.50 4.51
C GLN A 4 -10.66 -3.40 3.00
N ASN A 5 -11.30 -4.43 2.47
CA ASN A 5 -11.72 -4.47 1.07
C ASN A 5 -13.00 -3.63 0.87
N PRO A 6 -13.25 -3.15 -0.36
CA PRO A 6 -14.53 -2.54 -0.72
C PRO A 6 -15.72 -3.39 -0.29
N GLY A 7 -16.77 -2.74 0.20
CA GLY A 7 -17.98 -3.38 0.74
C GLY A 7 -17.92 -3.67 2.24
N ALA A 8 -16.73 -3.68 2.86
CA ALA A 8 -16.63 -3.84 4.32
C ALA A 8 -17.15 -2.60 5.06
N LEU A 9 -17.78 -2.82 6.21
CA LEU A 9 -18.13 -1.74 7.15
C LEU A 9 -16.93 -1.37 8.02
N THR A 10 -16.77 -0.09 8.31
CA THR A 10 -15.67 0.45 9.11
C THR A 10 -16.10 1.65 9.94
N ARG A 11 -15.44 1.84 11.07
CA ARG A 11 -15.54 3.02 11.95
C ARG A 11 -14.21 3.79 12.02
N ALA A 12 -13.32 3.55 11.05
CA ALA A 12 -11.96 4.07 11.10
C ALA A 12 -11.86 5.60 11.02
N VAL A 13 -12.89 6.27 10.50
CA VAL A 13 -12.98 7.73 10.42
C VAL A 13 -14.05 8.16 11.41
N ASP A 14 -13.70 9.05 12.35
CA ASP A 14 -14.60 9.69 13.32
C ASP A 14 -15.57 8.78 14.09
N ASP A 15 -15.26 7.48 14.20
CA ASP A 15 -16.08 6.42 14.78
C ASP A 15 -17.46 6.21 14.12
N SER A 16 -17.77 6.93 13.04
CA SER A 16 -19.01 6.73 12.29
C SER A 16 -18.92 5.49 11.41
N LEU A 17 -19.98 4.69 11.42
CA LEU A 17 -20.07 3.49 10.59
C LEU A 17 -20.24 3.86 9.11
N ARG A 18 -19.28 3.46 8.27
CA ARG A 18 -19.28 3.72 6.82
C ARG A 18 -18.83 2.49 6.05
N MET A 19 -19.26 2.39 4.80
CA MET A 19 -18.79 1.35 3.88
C MET A 19 -17.52 1.81 3.16
N VAL A 20 -16.52 0.93 3.11
CA VAL A 20 -15.32 1.14 2.28
C VAL A 20 -15.71 1.08 0.81
N LYS A 21 -15.46 2.16 0.06
CA LYS A 21 -15.78 2.26 -1.38
C LYS A 21 -14.64 1.77 -2.26
N ASN A 22 -13.41 2.14 -1.92
CA ASN A 22 -12.20 1.84 -2.69
C ASN A 22 -11.16 1.16 -1.80
N PHE A 23 -10.22 0.45 -2.42
CA PHE A 23 -9.03 0.00 -1.70
C PHE A 23 -8.24 1.21 -1.21
N LEU A 24 -7.91 1.22 0.07
CA LEU A 24 -7.07 2.26 0.66
C LEU A 24 -5.59 1.88 0.45
N PRO A 25 -4.74 2.83 0.04
CA PRO A 25 -3.32 2.58 -0.08
C PRO A 25 -2.68 2.38 1.29
N ALA A 26 -1.67 1.52 1.33
CA ALA A 26 -0.67 1.50 2.38
C ALA A 26 0.54 2.34 1.94
N THR A 27 1.17 2.99 2.91
CA THR A 27 2.45 3.67 2.72
C THR A 27 3.55 2.80 3.32
N ILE A 28 4.54 2.44 2.50
CA ILE A 28 5.69 1.62 2.89
C ILE A 28 6.92 2.51 2.85
N VAL A 29 7.57 2.68 3.99
CA VAL A 29 8.67 3.63 4.16
C VAL A 29 9.94 2.89 4.57
N THR A 30 11.06 3.23 3.92
CA THR A 30 12.42 2.90 4.37
C THR A 30 13.21 4.18 4.64
N ASP A 31 14.49 4.04 4.94
CA ASP A 31 15.46 5.13 5.05
C ASP A 31 15.58 6.01 3.78
N ARG A 32 15.25 5.46 2.60
CA ARG A 32 15.39 6.12 1.30
C ARG A 32 14.09 6.21 0.52
N TRP A 33 13.21 5.22 0.64
CA TRP A 33 12.06 5.10 -0.27
C TRP A 33 10.73 5.25 0.46
N THR A 34 9.78 5.90 -0.20
CA THR A 34 8.35 5.85 0.15
C THR A 34 7.57 5.29 -1.02
N LEU A 35 6.87 4.18 -0.80
CA LEU A 35 5.99 3.52 -1.77
C LEU A 35 4.54 3.66 -1.30
N LEU A 36 3.64 4.11 -2.18
CA LEU A 36 2.20 4.03 -2.00
C LEU A 36 1.65 2.91 -2.87
N TYR A 37 0.93 1.97 -2.25
CA TYR A 37 0.36 0.81 -2.94
C TYR A 37 -0.93 0.34 -2.26
N ALA A 38 -1.98 0.04 -3.03
CA ALA A 38 -3.27 -0.41 -2.50
C ALA A 38 -3.56 -1.90 -2.77
N ARG A 39 -3.51 -2.29 -4.05
CA ARG A 39 -3.80 -3.62 -4.57
C ARG A 39 -3.18 -3.79 -5.96
N GLU A 40 -3.25 -5.00 -6.49
CA GLU A 40 -2.90 -5.30 -7.88
C GLU A 40 -3.58 -4.36 -8.88
N ASN A 41 -2.82 -3.80 -9.82
CA ASN A 41 -3.24 -2.84 -10.86
C ASN A 41 -3.78 -1.49 -10.34
N ALA A 42 -3.63 -1.18 -9.04
CA ALA A 42 -3.90 0.17 -8.56
C ALA A 42 -2.76 1.12 -8.97
N PRO A 43 -3.01 2.45 -9.04
CA PRO A 43 -1.94 3.42 -9.17
C PRO A 43 -0.86 3.22 -8.09
N ILE A 44 0.39 3.34 -8.52
CA ILE A 44 1.57 3.20 -7.66
C ILE A 44 2.37 4.50 -7.71
N GLU A 45 2.83 4.92 -6.54
CA GLU A 45 3.75 6.05 -6.41
C GLU A 45 4.99 5.62 -5.65
N LEU A 46 6.16 6.02 -6.14
CA LEU A 46 7.44 5.79 -5.49
C LEU A 46 8.22 7.11 -5.44
N TYR A 47 8.77 7.42 -4.28
CA TYR A 47 9.56 8.62 -4.01
C TYR A 47 10.92 8.26 -3.39
N ASP A 48 12.00 8.87 -3.90
CA ASP A 48 13.32 8.85 -3.27
C ASP A 48 13.43 10.03 -2.30
N ILE A 49 13.22 9.77 -1.01
CA ILE A 49 13.17 10.78 0.05
C ILE A 49 14.52 11.50 0.22
N LYS A 50 15.64 10.89 -0.19
CA LYS A 50 16.96 11.53 -0.10
C LYS A 50 17.10 12.67 -1.12
N SER A 51 16.54 12.51 -2.31
CA SER A 51 16.59 13.53 -3.38
C SER A 51 15.32 14.37 -3.49
N ASP A 52 14.18 13.84 -3.03
CA ASP A 52 12.85 14.44 -3.11
C ASP A 52 12.13 14.35 -1.75
N PRO A 53 12.59 15.10 -0.74
CA PRO A 53 12.04 15.04 0.62
C PRO A 53 10.58 15.49 0.70
N PHE A 54 10.10 16.25 -0.29
CA PHE A 54 8.72 16.71 -0.38
C PHE A 54 7.82 15.78 -1.20
N GLN A 55 8.36 14.68 -1.74
CA GLN A 55 7.60 13.68 -2.50
C GLN A 55 6.84 14.31 -3.67
N ALA A 56 7.48 15.24 -4.37
CA ALA A 56 6.87 16.00 -5.46
C ALA A 56 6.90 15.23 -6.80
N LYS A 57 7.80 14.25 -6.96
CA LYS A 57 8.02 13.54 -8.22
C LYS A 57 7.85 12.04 -8.05
N ASN A 58 6.73 11.51 -8.57
CA ASN A 58 6.54 10.06 -8.70
C ASN A 58 7.52 9.49 -9.74
N ILE A 59 8.36 8.54 -9.31
CA ILE A 59 9.39 7.88 -10.14
C ILE A 59 9.18 6.36 -10.25
N ALA A 60 7.98 5.86 -9.98
CA ALA A 60 7.67 4.43 -9.97
C ALA A 60 7.92 3.74 -11.33
N SER A 61 7.55 4.39 -12.45
CA SER A 61 7.69 3.84 -13.81
C SER A 61 9.13 3.48 -14.16
N ASP A 62 10.08 4.28 -13.66
CA ASP A 62 11.51 4.16 -14.00
C ASP A 62 12.25 3.25 -13.01
N ASN A 63 11.60 2.88 -11.90
CA ASN A 63 12.22 2.17 -10.78
C ASN A 63 11.45 0.90 -10.38
N ASN A 64 10.96 0.16 -11.38
CA ASN A 64 10.17 -1.06 -11.18
C ASN A 64 10.83 -2.11 -10.26
N ALA A 65 12.16 -2.19 -10.25
CA ALA A 65 12.90 -3.10 -9.37
C ALA A 65 12.70 -2.74 -7.88
N VAL A 66 12.72 -1.45 -7.55
CA VAL A 66 12.50 -0.94 -6.19
C VAL A 66 11.05 -1.18 -5.76
N VAL A 67 10.10 -0.89 -6.65
CA VAL A 67 8.66 -1.15 -6.41
C VAL A 67 8.43 -2.63 -6.06
N LYS A 68 9.00 -3.55 -6.87
CA LYS A 68 8.89 -5.01 -6.65
C LYS A 68 9.50 -5.45 -5.32
N ASP A 69 10.68 -4.94 -4.96
CA ASP A 69 11.33 -5.29 -3.70
C ASP A 69 10.50 -4.83 -2.49
N LEU A 70 10.05 -3.58 -2.49
CA LEU A 70 9.24 -3.03 -1.41
C LEU A 70 7.86 -3.70 -1.30
N HIS A 71 7.20 -3.97 -2.43
CA HIS A 71 5.94 -4.72 -2.47
C HIS A 71 6.12 -6.13 -1.89
N LYS A 72 7.18 -6.85 -2.28
CA LYS A 72 7.49 -8.17 -1.74
C LYS A 72 7.67 -8.12 -0.23
N ARG A 73 8.46 -7.17 0.29
CA ARG A 73 8.67 -7.00 1.74
C ARG A 73 7.35 -6.73 2.48
N TYR A 74 6.50 -5.88 1.89
CA TYR A 74 5.17 -5.59 2.43
C TYR A 74 4.27 -6.83 2.47
N TYR A 75 4.19 -7.57 1.37
CA TYR A 75 3.39 -8.79 1.30
C TYR A 75 3.85 -9.84 2.31
N GLU A 76 5.16 -10.08 2.42
CA GLU A 76 5.72 -11.01 3.41
C GLU A 76 5.46 -10.54 4.86
N PHE A 77 5.51 -9.24 5.12
CA PHE A 77 5.13 -8.68 6.42
C PHE A 77 3.67 -8.95 6.76
N LEU A 78 2.75 -8.72 5.82
CA LEU A 78 1.32 -9.02 6.01
C LEU A 78 1.09 -10.52 6.27
N LYS A 79 1.78 -11.38 5.54
CA LYS A 79 1.69 -12.84 5.72
C LYS A 79 2.21 -13.26 7.10
N LYS A 80 3.38 -12.75 7.51
CA LYS A 80 4.01 -13.06 8.79
C LYS A 80 3.15 -12.64 10.00
N THR A 81 2.38 -11.57 9.86
CA THR A 81 1.48 -11.06 10.92
C THR A 81 0.15 -11.81 11.01
N GLY A 82 -0.06 -12.84 10.19
CA GLY A 82 -1.30 -13.62 10.19
C GLY A 82 -2.48 -12.87 9.56
N THR A 83 -2.22 -11.96 8.62
CA THR A 83 -3.28 -11.27 7.89
C THR A 83 -4.20 -12.28 7.21
N LYS A 84 -5.51 -12.12 7.36
CA LYS A 84 -6.52 -13.01 6.76
C LYS A 84 -6.34 -13.11 5.25
N GLU A 85 -6.49 -14.32 4.70
CA GLU A 85 -6.39 -14.62 3.26
C GLU A 85 -7.21 -13.66 2.39
N SER A 86 -8.44 -13.34 2.82
CA SER A 86 -9.34 -12.43 2.11
C SER A 86 -8.79 -11.01 1.98
N LEU A 87 -7.90 -10.59 2.89
CA LEU A 87 -7.22 -9.30 2.85
C LEU A 87 -5.83 -9.41 2.18
N LEU A 88 -5.20 -10.58 2.20
CA LEU A 88 -3.93 -10.81 1.50
C LEU A 88 -4.10 -10.92 -0.01
N LYS A 89 -5.12 -11.64 -0.47
CA LYS A 89 -5.30 -11.98 -1.89
C LYS A 89 -5.24 -10.79 -2.85
N PRO A 90 -5.86 -9.62 -2.57
CA PRO A 90 -5.77 -8.45 -3.46
C PRO A 90 -4.35 -7.86 -3.58
N ARG A 91 -3.42 -8.28 -2.72
CA ARG A 91 -2.07 -7.72 -2.56
C ARG A 91 -0.97 -8.71 -2.93
N ALA A 92 -1.33 -9.88 -3.45
CA ALA A 92 -0.38 -10.96 -3.78
C ALA A 92 0.52 -10.62 -4.98
N SER A 93 0.07 -9.70 -5.84
CA SER A 93 0.76 -9.24 -7.05
C SER A 93 0.70 -7.72 -7.16
N LEU A 94 1.57 -7.15 -7.99
CA LEU A 94 1.61 -5.72 -8.35
C LEU A 94 0.56 -5.38 -9.40
#